data_AF-A0A061RS98-F1
#
_entry.id   AF-A0A061RS98-F1
#
_cell.length_a   1.000
_cell.length_b   1.000
_cell.length_c   1.000
_cell.angle_alpha   90.00
_cell.angle_beta   90.00
_cell.angle_gamma   90.00
#
_symmetry.space_group_name_H-M   'P 1'
#
loop_
_entity.id
_entity.type
_entity.pdbx_description
1 polymer ?
#
loop_
_entity_poly.entity_id
_entity_poly.type
_entity_poly.pdbx_seq_one_letter_code
_entity_poly.pdbx_strand_id
1 'polypeptide(L)'
;HLPPSAVSRLWAEGVKTSLLRIAAYVSMRAEAVRKMLVELNAIEETVELARAAGLSFLQVLYNGQIVRVQSLILRASSLLGYVVAQQSDQSQLSESPYLIHPLDSGNAGLYEDPVVVLDFASLYPSLFSSYNICYSTILHPKDDNGNVPEASLFRAPSG
;
A
#
# COMPACT_ATOMS: atom_id res chain seq x y z
N HIS A 1 27.78 17.77 -11.93
CA HIS A 1 27.72 16.34 -12.26
C HIS A 1 29.06 15.93 -12.89
N LEU A 2 29.76 14.93 -12.36
CA LEU A 2 31.01 14.40 -12.95
C LEU A 2 30.67 13.11 -13.73
N PRO A 3 30.98 13.03 -15.05
CA PRO A 3 30.73 11.81 -15.81
C PRO A 3 31.62 10.66 -15.33
N PRO A 4 31.19 9.39 -15.45
CA PRO A 4 31.96 8.24 -14.97
C PRO A 4 33.40 8.20 -15.53
N SER A 5 33.57 8.54 -16.80
CA SER A 5 34.88 8.61 -17.46
C SER A 5 35.83 9.65 -16.84
N ALA A 6 35.29 10.78 -16.36
CA ALA A 6 36.09 11.80 -15.68
C ALA A 6 36.49 11.36 -14.27
N VAL A 7 35.62 10.63 -13.56
CA VAL A 7 35.96 10.08 -12.23
C VAL A 7 37.10 9.08 -12.34
N SER A 8 37.04 8.15 -13.30
CA SER A 8 38.12 7.17 -13.52
C SER A 8 39.45 7.83 -13.90
N ARG A 9 39.42 8.88 -14.72
CA ARG A 9 40.62 9.64 -15.11
C ARG A 9 41.24 10.37 -13.91
N LEU A 10 40.43 11.14 -13.17
CA LEU A 10 40.87 11.88 -11.99
C LEU A 10 41.40 10.95 -10.88
N TRP A 11 40.89 9.73 -10.80
CA TRP A 11 41.39 8.70 -9.89
C TRP A 11 42.76 8.15 -10.35
N ALA A 12 42.90 7.84 -11.64
CA ALA A 12 44.14 7.30 -12.22
C ALA A 12 45.31 8.30 -12.21
N GLU A 13 45.02 9.60 -12.29
CA GLU A 13 46.03 10.67 -12.17
C GLU A 13 46.74 10.67 -10.80
N GLY A 14 46.07 10.21 -9.72
CA GLY A 14 46.67 10.08 -8.40
C GLY A 14 47.11 11.39 -7.72
N VAL A 15 46.85 12.55 -8.35
CA VAL A 15 47.23 13.86 -7.82
C VAL A 15 46.31 14.26 -6.67
N LYS A 16 46.89 14.82 -5.59
CA LYS A 16 46.16 15.24 -4.38
C LYS A 16 44.95 16.15 -4.68
N THR A 17 45.06 17.04 -5.66
CA THR A 17 43.99 17.94 -6.10
C THR A 17 42.83 17.19 -6.76
N SER A 18 43.13 16.22 -7.63
CA SER A 18 42.14 15.35 -8.28
C SER A 18 41.40 14.48 -7.25
N LEU A 19 42.11 13.93 -6.26
CA LEU A 19 41.53 13.16 -5.16
C LEU A 19 40.61 14.02 -4.26
N LEU A 20 41.01 15.25 -3.92
CA LEU A 20 40.16 16.17 -3.15
C LEU A 20 38.87 16.52 -3.89
N ARG A 21 38.94 16.71 -5.21
CA ARG A 21 37.77 16.98 -6.05
C ARG A 21 36.80 15.79 -6.08
N ILE A 22 37.32 14.55 -6.15
CA ILE A 22 36.50 13.34 -6.06
C ILE A 22 35.86 13.22 -4.67
N ALA A 23 36.62 13.45 -3.61
CA ALA A 23 36.10 13.39 -2.24
C ALA A 23 34.97 14.41 -2.01
N ALA A 24 35.15 15.66 -2.47
CA ALA A 24 34.11 16.68 -2.43
C ALA A 24 32.86 16.28 -3.23
N TYR A 25 33.04 15.67 -4.40
CA TYR A 25 31.94 15.18 -5.22
C TYR A 25 31.13 14.07 -4.54
N VAL A 26 31.81 13.07 -3.97
CA VAL A 26 31.14 11.98 -3.24
C VAL A 26 30.42 12.51 -2.01
N SER A 27 31.07 13.41 -1.24
CA SER A 27 30.48 14.05 -0.06
C SER A 27 29.21 14.82 -0.42
N MET A 28 29.24 15.63 -1.49
CA MET A 28 28.07 16.35 -1.99
C MET A 28 26.92 15.41 -2.37
N ARG A 29 27.21 14.25 -2.97
CA ARG A 29 26.18 13.26 -3.34
C ARG A 29 25.61 12.52 -2.13
N ALA A 30 26.46 12.11 -1.19
CA ALA A 30 26.01 11.49 0.05
C ALA A 30 25.11 12.44 0.85
N GLU A 31 25.47 13.72 0.90
CA GLU A 31 24.67 14.76 1.55
C GLU A 31 23.31 14.98 0.84
N ALA A 32 23.27 14.91 -0.49
CA ALA A 32 22.01 14.99 -1.23
C ALA A 32 21.08 13.81 -0.90
N VAL A 33 21.61 12.58 -0.85
CA VAL A 33 20.82 11.40 -0.44
C VAL A 33 20.33 11.54 0.99
N ARG A 34 21.19 11.97 1.91
CA ARG A 34 20.83 12.22 3.31
C ARG A 34 19.69 13.24 3.42
N LYS A 35 19.78 14.35 2.67
CA LYS A 35 18.72 15.37 2.62
C LYS A 35 17.41 14.79 2.10
N MET A 36 17.44 14.04 1.00
CA MET A 36 16.22 13.40 0.47
C MET A 36 15.58 12.45 1.47
N LEU A 37 16.38 11.64 2.19
CA LEU A 37 15.86 10.72 3.21
C LEU A 37 15.15 11.46 4.34
N VAL A 38 15.67 12.62 4.76
CA VAL A 38 15.08 13.46 5.81
C VAL A 38 13.84 14.18 5.30
N GLU A 39 13.88 14.81 4.12
CA GLU A 39 12.73 15.53 3.56
C GLU A 39 11.53 14.60 3.28
N LEU A 40 11.81 13.33 2.94
CA LEU A 40 10.79 12.30 2.73
C LEU A 40 10.37 11.61 4.03
N ASN A 41 10.99 11.90 5.19
CA ASN A 41 10.80 11.16 6.45
C ASN A 41 10.83 9.63 6.28
N ALA A 42 11.68 9.15 5.36
CA ALA A 42 11.58 7.78 4.86
C ALA A 42 11.87 6.75 5.97
N ILE A 43 12.75 7.09 6.91
CA ILE A 43 13.11 6.21 8.03
C ILE A 43 12.00 6.21 9.07
N GLU A 44 11.51 7.38 9.49
CA GLU A 44 10.43 7.50 10.47
C GLU A 44 9.16 6.80 9.99
N GLU A 45 8.74 7.06 8.75
CA GLU A 45 7.54 6.44 8.16
C GLU A 45 7.68 4.91 8.10
N THR A 46 8.84 4.41 7.68
CA THR A 46 9.09 2.96 7.62
C THR A 46 9.09 2.32 9.01
N VAL A 47 9.64 3.00 10.02
CA VAL A 47 9.64 2.50 11.42
C VAL A 47 8.22 2.47 12.00
N GLU A 48 7.43 3.53 11.81
CA GLU A 48 6.05 3.57 12.29
C GLU A 48 5.19 2.52 11.59
N LEU A 49 5.36 2.35 10.29
CA LEU A 49 4.68 1.31 9.54
C LEU A 49 5.09 -0.10 9.99
N ALA A 50 6.37 -0.31 10.32
CA ALA A 50 6.85 -1.57 10.88
C ALA A 50 6.24 -1.88 12.25
N ARG A 51 6.09 -0.86 13.12
CA ARG A 51 5.42 -1.00 14.42
C ARG A 51 3.93 -1.30 14.25
N ALA A 52 3.25 -0.59 13.34
CA ALA A 52 1.83 -0.76 13.08
C ALA A 52 1.50 -2.14 12.49
N ALA A 53 2.25 -2.58 11.47
CA ALA A 53 2.08 -3.90 10.87
C ALA A 53 2.64 -5.02 11.77
N GLY A 54 3.57 -4.68 12.66
CA GLY A 54 4.24 -5.64 13.53
C GLY A 54 5.24 -6.53 12.81
N LEU A 55 5.97 -5.94 11.86
CA LEU A 55 7.00 -6.55 11.04
C LEU A 55 8.37 -5.94 11.33
N SER A 56 9.44 -6.55 10.86
CA SER A 56 10.77 -5.93 10.93
C SER A 56 10.90 -4.79 9.92
N PHE A 57 11.80 -3.84 10.19
CA PHE A 57 12.09 -2.72 9.30
C PHE A 57 12.43 -3.19 7.87
N LEU A 58 13.29 -4.20 7.74
CA LEU A 58 13.70 -4.75 6.44
C LEU A 58 12.54 -5.46 5.72
N GLN A 59 11.64 -6.11 6.46
CA GLN A 59 10.45 -6.72 5.86
C GLN A 59 9.51 -5.66 5.29
N VAL A 60 9.33 -4.53 5.96
CA VAL A 60 8.52 -3.42 5.42
C VAL A 60 9.18 -2.79 4.20
N LEU A 61 10.51 -2.65 4.21
CA LEU A 61 11.27 -2.00 3.14
C LEU A 61 11.33 -2.84 1.85
N TYR A 62 11.51 -4.16 1.96
CA TYR A 62 11.75 -5.02 0.80
C TYR A 62 10.56 -5.87 0.36
N ASN A 63 9.57 -6.12 1.23
CA ASN A 63 8.44 -6.98 0.87
C ASN A 63 7.25 -6.18 0.35
N GLY A 64 6.41 -6.86 -0.45
CA GLY A 64 5.16 -6.30 -0.96
C GLY A 64 4.12 -6.03 0.13
N GLN A 65 3.12 -5.22 -0.22
CA GLN A 65 2.05 -4.77 0.68
C GLN A 65 1.27 -5.93 1.30
N ILE A 66 1.10 -7.04 0.57
CA ILE A 66 0.35 -8.22 1.03
C ILE A 66 0.91 -8.82 2.33
N VAL A 67 2.23 -8.78 2.54
CA VAL A 67 2.86 -9.31 3.77
C VAL A 67 2.39 -8.54 5.00
N ARG A 68 2.16 -7.23 4.86
CA ARG A 68 1.66 -6.36 5.93
C ARG A 68 0.22 -6.74 6.30
N VAL A 69 -0.62 -6.91 5.28
CA VAL A 69 -2.03 -7.33 5.45
C VAL A 69 -2.11 -8.71 6.10
N GLN A 70 -1.32 -9.68 5.60
CA GLN A 70 -1.28 -11.04 6.16
C GLN A 70 -0.81 -11.05 7.62
N SER A 71 0.21 -10.24 7.97
CA SER A 71 0.67 -10.12 9.36
C SER A 71 -0.43 -9.63 10.30
N LEU A 72 -1.19 -8.60 9.88
CA LEU A 72 -2.32 -8.08 10.64
C LEU A 72 -3.46 -9.09 10.78
N ILE A 73 -3.82 -9.78 9.69
CA ILE A 73 -4.85 -10.84 9.72
C ILE A 73 -4.43 -11.96 10.68
N LEU A 74 -3.22 -12.50 10.55
CA LEU A 74 -2.73 -13.58 11.41
C LEU A 74 -2.73 -13.18 12.89
N ARG A 75 -2.32 -11.94 13.20
CA ARG A 75 -2.36 -11.41 14.57
C ARG A 75 -3.80 -11.33 15.10
N ALA A 76 -4.72 -10.77 14.33
CA ALA A 76 -6.12 -10.66 14.72
C ALA A 76 -6.77 -12.04 14.90
N SER A 77 -6.51 -12.97 13.98
CA SER A 77 -6.98 -14.35 14.06
C SER A 77 -6.44 -15.05 15.31
N SER A 78 -5.14 -14.90 15.61
CA SER A 78 -4.56 -15.49 16.81
C SER A 78 -5.16 -14.96 18.11
N LEU A 79 -5.55 -13.68 18.17
CA LEU A 79 -6.18 -13.09 19.35
C LEU A 79 -7.63 -13.56 19.54
N LEU A 80 -8.35 -13.79 18.45
CA LEU A 80 -9.75 -14.23 18.45
C LEU A 80 -9.90 -15.77 18.47
N GLY A 81 -8.79 -16.52 18.40
CA GLY A 81 -8.81 -17.98 18.36
C GLY A 81 -9.21 -18.57 16.99
N TYR A 82 -9.09 -17.79 15.91
CA TYR A 82 -9.33 -18.26 14.55
C TYR A 82 -8.07 -18.86 13.92
N VAL A 83 -8.29 -19.81 13.00
CA VAL A 83 -7.24 -20.37 12.13
C VAL A 83 -7.44 -19.82 10.72
N VAL A 84 -6.37 -19.28 10.13
CA VAL A 84 -6.39 -18.79 8.74
C VAL A 84 -6.11 -19.97 7.82
N ALA A 85 -7.08 -20.31 6.97
CA ALA A 85 -6.92 -21.35 5.98
C ALA A 85 -6.00 -20.90 4.85
N GLN A 86 -5.09 -21.78 4.42
CA GLN A 86 -4.31 -21.56 3.20
C GLN A 86 -5.14 -22.02 2.00
N GLN A 87 -5.49 -21.10 1.12
CA GLN A 87 -6.10 -21.48 -0.17
C GLN A 87 -5.02 -22.06 -1.08
N SER A 88 -5.23 -23.29 -1.53
CA SER A 88 -4.36 -24.00 -2.49
C SER A 88 -4.63 -23.62 -3.94
N ASP A 89 -5.82 -23.06 -4.21
CA ASP A 89 -6.28 -22.83 -5.55
C ASP A 89 -5.69 -21.52 -6.08
N GLN A 90 -4.78 -21.63 -7.04
CA GLN A 90 -4.36 -20.53 -7.90
C GLN A 90 -5.49 -20.21 -8.90
N SER A 91 -6.68 -19.89 -8.40
CA SER A 91 -7.70 -19.29 -9.26
C SER A 91 -7.10 -17.99 -9.80
N GLN A 92 -7.13 -17.84 -11.13
CA GLN A 92 -6.72 -16.60 -11.77
C GLN A 92 -7.52 -15.47 -11.11
N LEU A 93 -6.82 -14.44 -10.66
CA LEU A 93 -7.44 -13.19 -10.22
C LEU A 93 -8.16 -12.61 -11.44
N SER A 94 -9.42 -12.99 -11.65
CA SER A 94 -10.26 -12.31 -12.63
C SER A 94 -10.72 -11.01 -11.99
N GLU A 95 -10.65 -9.91 -12.73
CA GLU A 95 -11.29 -8.67 -12.29
C GLU A 95 -12.74 -8.96 -11.94
N SER A 96 -13.18 -8.44 -10.81
CA SER A 96 -14.59 -8.51 -10.43
C SER A 96 -15.39 -7.80 -11.52
N PRO A 97 -16.37 -8.45 -12.16
CA PRO A 97 -17.21 -7.82 -13.18
C PRO A 97 -18.07 -6.67 -12.62
N TYR A 98 -17.99 -6.40 -11.31
CA TYR A 98 -18.70 -5.34 -10.60
C TYR A 98 -17.85 -4.08 -10.37
N LEU A 99 -16.66 -3.97 -10.95
CA LEU A 99 -15.92 -2.70 -11.01
C LEU A 99 -16.64 -1.72 -11.93
N ILE A 100 -17.44 -0.81 -11.35
CA ILE A 100 -18.09 0.26 -12.07
C ILE A 100 -17.04 1.33 -12.39
N HIS A 101 -16.63 1.41 -13.64
CA HIS A 101 -15.85 2.55 -14.13
C HIS A 101 -16.72 3.81 -14.17
N PRO A 102 -16.15 5.02 -13.98
CA PRO A 102 -16.88 6.26 -14.15
C PRO A 102 -17.59 6.25 -15.51
N LEU A 103 -18.92 6.32 -15.50
CA LEU A 103 -19.71 6.42 -16.71
C LEU A 103 -19.51 7.82 -17.28
N ASP A 104 -19.07 7.91 -18.53
CA ASP A 104 -18.99 9.20 -19.23
C ASP A 104 -20.40 9.74 -19.43
N SER A 105 -20.73 10.80 -18.67
CA SER A 105 -22.02 11.47 -18.72
C SER A 105 -22.18 12.43 -19.90
N GLY A 106 -21.18 12.54 -20.80
CA GLY A 106 -21.26 13.38 -22.00
C GLY A 106 -21.33 14.88 -21.70
N ASN A 107 -20.97 15.28 -20.48
CA ASN A 107 -21.01 16.64 -19.95
C ASN A 107 -19.61 17.29 -19.95
N ALA A 108 -18.71 16.83 -20.82
CA ALA A 108 -17.42 17.46 -21.01
C ALA A 108 -17.60 18.85 -21.64
N GLY A 109 -17.16 19.88 -20.95
CA GLY A 109 -17.31 21.27 -21.38
C GLY A 109 -16.64 22.24 -20.41
N LEU A 110 -16.66 23.53 -20.76
CA LEU A 110 -16.22 24.59 -19.87
C LEU A 110 -17.35 24.96 -18.91
N TYR A 111 -17.10 24.82 -17.61
CA TYR A 111 -18.03 25.25 -16.57
C TYR A 111 -17.63 26.66 -16.10
N GLU A 112 -18.47 27.64 -16.38
CA GLU A 112 -18.27 29.04 -15.96
C GLU A 112 -18.78 29.29 -14.53
N ASP A 113 -19.74 28.49 -14.08
CA ASP A 113 -20.28 28.52 -12.71
C ASP A 113 -19.43 27.64 -11.74
N PRO A 114 -19.38 27.96 -10.43
CA PRO A 114 -18.67 27.15 -9.45
C PRO A 114 -19.20 25.71 -9.36
N VAL A 115 -18.29 24.73 -9.42
CA VAL A 115 -18.61 23.30 -9.29
C VAL A 115 -18.20 22.78 -7.92
N VAL A 116 -19.16 22.22 -7.17
CA VAL A 116 -18.89 21.58 -5.88
C VAL A 116 -18.54 20.11 -6.09
N VAL A 117 -17.37 19.70 -5.58
CA VAL A 117 -16.93 18.30 -5.59
C VAL A 117 -17.13 17.72 -4.20
N LEU A 118 -17.88 16.62 -4.11
CA LEU A 118 -18.12 15.88 -2.88
C LEU A 118 -17.45 14.51 -2.98
N ASP A 119 -16.70 14.13 -1.95
CA ASP A 119 -16.02 12.84 -1.87
C ASP A 119 -16.26 12.20 -0.50
N PHE A 120 -16.19 10.87 -0.44
CA PHE A 120 -16.30 10.11 0.81
C PHE A 120 -14.92 9.92 1.44
N ALA A 121 -14.76 10.33 2.70
CA ALA A 121 -13.57 10.01 3.46
C ALA A 121 -13.51 8.50 3.75
N SER A 122 -12.55 7.80 3.13
CA SER A 122 -12.31 6.37 3.35
C SER A 122 -13.53 5.47 3.03
N LEU A 123 -14.04 5.56 1.80
CA LEU A 123 -15.22 4.80 1.34
C LEU A 123 -15.19 3.30 1.69
N TYR A 124 -14.18 2.55 1.24
CA TYR A 124 -14.14 1.09 1.43
C TYR A 124 -13.98 0.65 2.90
N PRO A 125 -13.04 1.20 3.69
CA PRO A 125 -12.98 0.87 5.12
C PRO A 125 -14.28 1.17 5.88
N SER A 126 -14.95 2.28 5.54
CA SER A 126 -16.24 2.64 6.15
C SER A 126 -17.33 1.64 5.78
N LEU A 127 -17.36 1.17 4.53
CA LEU A 127 -18.29 0.15 4.08
C LEU A 127 -18.05 -1.20 4.78
N PHE A 128 -16.79 -1.64 4.91
CA PHE A 128 -16.47 -2.89 5.59
C PHE A 128 -16.90 -2.91 7.06
N SER A 129 -16.65 -1.81 7.77
CA SER A 129 -17.01 -1.68 9.19
C SER A 129 -18.51 -1.51 9.41
N SER A 130 -19.20 -0.73 8.56
CA SER A 130 -20.63 -0.43 8.73
C SER A 130 -21.53 -1.63 8.43
N TYR A 131 -21.13 -2.49 7.50
CA TYR A 131 -21.90 -3.67 7.08
C TYR A 131 -21.34 -4.99 7.63
N ASN A 132 -20.37 -4.93 8.55
CA ASN A 132 -19.73 -6.10 9.16
C ASN A 132 -19.21 -7.11 8.12
N ILE A 133 -18.57 -6.61 7.06
CA ILE A 133 -18.04 -7.44 5.97
C ILE A 133 -16.67 -7.97 6.38
N CYS A 134 -16.58 -9.28 6.63
CA CYS A 134 -15.37 -9.97 7.02
C CYS A 134 -15.40 -11.42 6.53
N TYR A 135 -14.23 -12.05 6.37
CA TYR A 135 -14.13 -13.48 6.10
C TYR A 135 -14.82 -14.35 7.16
N SER A 136 -14.92 -13.88 8.40
CA SER A 136 -15.54 -14.61 9.51
C SER A 136 -17.07 -14.45 9.59
N THR A 137 -17.63 -13.51 8.84
CA THR A 137 -19.06 -13.14 8.91
C THR A 137 -19.80 -13.39 7.59
N ILE A 138 -19.08 -13.85 6.56
CA ILE A 138 -19.68 -14.25 5.28
C ILE A 138 -20.49 -15.54 5.47
N LEU A 139 -21.76 -15.51 5.07
CA LEU A 139 -22.63 -16.68 5.07
C LEU A 139 -22.77 -17.19 3.64
N HIS A 140 -22.26 -18.39 3.37
CA HIS A 140 -22.46 -19.01 2.07
C HIS A 140 -23.89 -19.55 1.98
N PRO A 141 -24.60 -19.44 0.84
CA PRO A 141 -25.95 -19.99 0.69
C PRO A 141 -26.10 -21.50 1.00
N LYS A 142 -24.98 -22.23 1.05
CA LYS A 142 -24.93 -23.66 1.40
C LYS A 142 -24.94 -23.91 2.90
N ASP A 143 -24.53 -22.91 3.68
CA ASP A 143 -24.37 -22.99 5.13
C ASP A 143 -25.56 -22.34 5.86
N ASP A 144 -26.48 -21.70 5.11
CA ASP A 144 -27.70 -21.12 5.67
C ASP A 144 -28.73 -22.21 5.99
N ASN A 145 -28.82 -22.54 7.27
CA ASN A 145 -29.76 -23.52 7.80
C ASN A 145 -31.11 -22.89 8.23
N GLY A 146 -31.37 -21.62 7.89
CA GLY A 146 -32.59 -20.90 8.29
C GLY A 146 -32.62 -20.47 9.77
N ASN A 147 -31.50 -20.66 10.48
CA ASN A 147 -31.36 -20.33 11.89
C ASN A 147 -30.87 -18.90 12.12
N VAL A 148 -30.46 -18.19 11.07
CA VAL A 148 -30.00 -16.80 11.17
C VAL A 148 -31.19 -15.86 10.92
N PRO A 149 -31.55 -14.97 11.86
CA PRO A 149 -32.68 -14.06 11.68
C PRO A 149 -32.46 -13.14 10.46
N GLU A 150 -33.48 -12.97 9.61
CA GLU A 150 -33.36 -12.09 8.43
C GLU A 150 -32.96 -10.65 8.79
N ALA A 151 -33.41 -10.14 9.95
CA ALA A 151 -33.04 -8.80 10.43
C ALA A 151 -31.54 -8.63 10.73
N SER A 152 -30.79 -9.73 10.86
CA SER A 152 -29.35 -9.73 11.10
C SER A 152 -28.52 -9.95 9.82
N LEU A 153 -29.19 -10.18 8.68
CA LEU A 153 -28.54 -10.43 7.39
C LEU A 153 -28.54 -9.17 6.54
N PHE A 154 -27.38 -8.84 6.00
CA PHE A 154 -27.26 -7.86 4.93
C PHE A 154 -26.97 -8.60 3.61
N ARG A 155 -27.77 -8.35 2.58
CA ARG A 155 -27.58 -8.94 1.25
C ARG A 155 -26.89 -7.94 0.34
N ALA A 156 -25.75 -8.35 -0.23
CA ALA A 156 -25.00 -7.51 -1.15
C ALA A 156 -25.75 -7.34 -2.48
N PRO A 157 -25.57 -6.22 -3.20
CA PRO A 157 -26.21 -6.00 -4.50
C PRO A 157 -25.84 -7.03 -5.58
N SER A 158 -24.70 -7.71 -5.43
CA SER A 158 -24.24 -8.76 -6.34
C SER A 158 -25.00 -10.09 -6.21
N GLY A 159 -25.79 -10.26 -5.13
CA GLY A 159 -26.29 -11.57 -4.70
C GLY A 159 -25.37 -12.22 -3.70
#